data_AF-A0A0W4ZJ91-F1
#
_entry.id   AF-A0A0W4ZJ91-F1
#
_cell.length_a   1.000
_cell.length_b   1.000
_cell.length_c   1.000
_cell.angle_alpha   90.00
_cell.angle_beta   90.00
_cell.angle_gamma   90.00
#
_symmetry.space_group_name_H-M   'P 1'
#
loop_
_entity.id
_entity.type
_entity.pdbx_description
1 polymer ?
#
loop_
_entity_poly.entity_id
_entity_poly.type
_entity_poly.pdbx_seq_one_letter_code
_entity_poly.pdbx_strand_id
1 'polypeptide(L)'
;MGSRGIYENSTEPNFRKTWDLAEYAQKAAEREEREKKEAKKKWEKKHGKFKREATPPDVKIVEARDKLNLEENLNKTILVPYGASTGRQGKGVGYYCEACNETYKDSNSWIDHLNSKQHLRATNQTLRQERATLEDVRKRLAWLRNKMVDEKKHSEFSLSQRISEKQAMEEKERKERKEKKKMRRKEKACYVKNEEESIQDDSMAQIMGFGSFESTKV
;
A
#
# COMPACT_ATOMS: atom_id res chain seq x y z
N MET A 1 41.43 52.94 1.60
CA MET A 1 40.69 53.94 2.38
C MET A 1 39.32 54.11 1.73
N GLY A 2 38.31 53.37 2.20
CA GLY A 2 36.94 53.49 1.67
C GLY A 2 36.25 54.70 2.31
N SER A 3 35.71 55.60 1.48
CA SER A 3 34.93 56.75 1.94
C SER A 3 33.65 56.26 2.62
N ARG A 4 33.57 56.40 3.94
CA ARG A 4 32.33 56.16 4.70
C ARG A 4 31.25 57.10 4.19
N GLY A 5 30.08 56.54 3.89
CA GLY A 5 28.96 57.30 3.36
C GLY A 5 28.48 58.35 4.37
N ILE A 6 28.07 59.52 3.87
CA ILE A 6 27.65 60.70 4.65
C ILE A 6 26.51 60.39 5.66
N TYR A 7 25.81 59.26 5.49
CA TYR A 7 24.65 58.86 6.29
C TYR A 7 24.91 57.74 7.31
N GLU A 8 26.15 57.26 7.50
CA GLU A 8 26.44 56.25 8.53
C GLU A 8 26.39 56.80 9.97
N ASN A 9 26.50 58.13 10.15
CA ASN A 9 26.56 58.77 11.47
C ASN A 9 25.30 59.60 11.84
N SER A 10 24.18 59.44 11.14
CA SER A 10 22.93 60.17 11.45
C SER A 10 22.05 59.38 12.44
N THR A 11 21.62 60.02 13.53
CA THR A 11 20.83 59.46 14.64
C THR A 11 19.35 59.18 14.31
N GLU A 12 18.92 59.33 13.06
CA GLU A 12 17.55 59.05 12.61
C GLU A 12 17.42 57.61 12.04
N PRO A 13 16.30 56.90 12.27
CA PRO A 13 16.11 55.56 11.74
C PRO A 13 16.00 55.58 10.21
N ASN A 14 17.02 55.03 9.54
CA ASN A 14 17.03 54.88 8.08
C ASN A 14 16.10 53.74 7.64
N PHE A 15 14.97 54.06 6.98
CA PHE A 15 14.00 53.09 6.44
C PHE A 15 14.42 52.48 5.08
N ARG A 16 15.62 52.78 4.59
CA ARG A 16 16.14 52.26 3.32
C ARG A 16 16.93 50.99 3.56
N LYS A 17 16.70 49.95 2.75
CA LYS A 17 17.50 48.72 2.78
C LYS A 17 18.96 49.04 2.42
N THR A 18 19.83 49.06 3.41
CA THR A 18 21.28 49.11 3.23
C THR A 18 21.77 47.70 2.90
N TRP A 19 22.60 47.59 1.87
CA TRP A 19 23.21 46.31 1.50
C TRP A 19 24.52 46.18 2.26
N ASP A 20 24.63 45.14 3.10
CA ASP A 20 25.86 44.87 3.84
C ASP A 20 26.95 44.33 2.90
N LEU A 21 27.80 45.23 2.43
CA LEU A 21 28.87 44.94 1.46
C LEU A 21 29.75 43.75 1.89
N ALA A 22 30.00 43.60 3.20
CA ALA A 22 30.77 42.50 3.75
C ALA A 22 30.08 41.14 3.58
N GLU A 23 28.78 41.04 3.84
CA GLU A 23 28.03 39.81 3.65
C GLU A 23 27.91 39.43 2.18
N TYR A 24 27.72 40.41 1.30
CA TYR A 24 27.65 40.17 -0.14
C TYR A 24 29.01 39.75 -0.71
N ALA A 25 30.11 40.31 -0.20
CA ALA A 25 31.46 39.85 -0.54
C ALA A 25 31.70 38.40 -0.11
N GLN A 26 31.24 38.00 1.08
CA GLN A 26 31.32 36.61 1.56
C GLN A 26 30.47 35.66 0.70
N LYS A 27 29.21 36.03 0.42
CA LYS A 27 28.32 35.25 -0.47
C LYS A 27 28.86 35.12 -1.89
N ALA A 28 29.53 36.16 -2.39
CA ALA A 28 30.19 36.13 -3.69
C ALA A 28 31.40 35.18 -3.68
N ALA A 29 32.25 35.25 -2.65
CA ALA A 29 33.39 34.36 -2.48
C ALA A 29 32.96 32.88 -2.36
N GLU A 30 31.90 32.59 -1.59
CA GLU A 30 31.35 31.25 -1.47
C GLU A 30 30.82 30.72 -2.81
N ARG A 31 30.14 31.57 -3.59
CA ARG A 31 29.67 31.23 -4.93
C ARG A 31 30.84 30.93 -5.87
N GLU A 32 31.87 31.77 -5.88
CA GLU A 32 33.07 31.55 -6.69
C GLU A 32 33.81 30.28 -6.29
N GLU A 33 33.93 29.99 -4.99
CA GLU A 33 34.53 28.76 -4.52
C GLU A 33 33.75 27.53 -4.98
N ARG A 34 32.42 27.58 -4.90
CA ARG A 34 31.54 26.51 -5.39
C ARG A 34 31.72 26.31 -6.89
N GLU A 35 31.73 27.38 -7.67
CA GLU A 35 31.93 27.33 -9.13
C GLU A 35 33.34 26.82 -9.49
N LYS A 36 34.38 27.23 -8.75
CA LYS A 36 35.76 26.71 -8.92
C LYS A 36 35.83 25.22 -8.58
N LYS A 37 35.17 24.76 -7.50
CA LYS A 37 35.08 23.34 -7.13
C LYS A 37 34.33 22.54 -8.21
N GLU A 38 33.22 23.06 -8.74
CA GLU A 38 32.48 22.45 -9.85
C GLU A 38 33.26 22.43 -11.16
N ALA A 39 33.98 23.50 -11.48
CA ALA A 39 34.82 23.60 -12.67
C ALA A 39 35.99 22.61 -12.61
N LYS A 40 36.65 22.48 -11.45
CA LYS A 40 37.66 21.43 -11.20
C LYS A 40 37.08 20.03 -11.39
N LYS A 41 35.91 19.73 -10.79
CA LYS A 41 35.20 18.46 -10.99
C LYS A 41 34.84 18.20 -12.45
N LYS A 42 34.41 19.22 -13.21
CA LYS A 42 34.11 19.13 -14.65
C LYS A 42 35.37 18.87 -15.48
N TRP A 43 36.47 19.54 -15.15
CA TRP A 43 37.78 19.37 -15.79
C TRP A 43 38.33 17.95 -15.53
N GLU A 44 38.27 17.47 -14.29
CA GLU A 44 38.67 16.10 -13.91
C GLU A 44 37.81 15.03 -14.60
N LYS A 45 36.51 15.27 -14.79
CA LYS A 45 35.61 14.42 -15.58
C LYS A 45 36.01 14.36 -17.06
N LYS A 46 36.42 15.48 -17.65
CA LYS A 46 36.86 15.54 -19.06
C LYS A 46 38.21 14.87 -19.28
N HIS A 47 39.15 14.99 -18.34
CA HIS A 47 40.50 14.43 -18.45
C HIS A 47 40.62 12.99 -17.93
N GLY A 48 39.50 12.28 -17.74
CA GLY A 48 39.47 10.83 -17.50
C GLY A 48 39.94 10.35 -16.12
N LYS A 49 40.42 11.23 -15.25
CA LYS A 49 40.86 10.89 -13.87
C LYS A 49 39.71 10.89 -12.85
N PHE A 50 38.46 10.99 -13.31
CA PHE A 50 37.30 10.95 -12.43
C PHE A 50 37.05 9.52 -11.93
N LYS A 51 37.49 9.25 -10.70
CA LYS A 51 37.03 8.09 -9.95
C LYS A 51 35.52 8.27 -9.75
N ARG A 52 34.71 7.38 -10.35
CA ARG A 52 33.28 7.32 -10.04
C ARG A 52 33.16 7.12 -8.54
N GLU A 53 32.38 7.97 -7.88
CA GLU A 53 32.02 7.78 -6.47
C GLU A 53 31.50 6.36 -6.33
N ALA A 54 32.03 5.63 -5.34
CA ALA A 54 31.68 4.23 -5.13
C ALA A 54 30.17 4.13 -4.95
N THR A 55 29.56 3.17 -5.63
CA THR A 55 28.14 2.86 -5.44
C THR A 55 27.93 2.61 -3.94
N PRO A 56 27.01 3.35 -3.27
CA PRO A 56 26.76 3.16 -1.84
C PRO A 56 26.46 1.68 -1.54
N PRO A 57 26.85 1.16 -0.37
CA PRO A 57 26.66 -0.26 -0.04
C PRO A 57 25.18 -0.66 0.09
N ASP A 58 24.26 0.30 0.29
CA ASP A 58 22.83 0.05 0.50
C ASP A 58 22.01 -0.09 -0.79
N VAL A 59 22.69 -0.30 -1.92
CA VAL A 59 22.03 -0.27 -3.22
C VAL A 59 21.31 -1.59 -3.49
N LYS A 60 19.98 -1.49 -3.56
CA LYS A 60 19.11 -2.64 -3.83
C LYS A 60 19.13 -3.00 -5.31
N ILE A 61 18.97 -4.29 -5.60
CA ILE A 61 18.75 -4.77 -6.96
C ILE A 61 17.32 -4.42 -7.37
N VAL A 62 17.11 -4.07 -8.64
CA VAL A 62 15.75 -3.82 -9.16
C VAL A 62 14.95 -5.11 -9.12
N GLU A 63 13.89 -5.11 -8.32
CA GLU A 63 12.89 -6.17 -8.27
C GLU A 63 11.83 -5.98 -9.36
N ALA A 64 11.11 -7.06 -9.68
CA ALA A 64 9.97 -6.99 -10.58
C ALA A 64 8.89 -6.10 -9.95
N ARG A 65 8.54 -5.01 -10.64
CA ARG A 65 7.53 -4.06 -10.15
C ARG A 65 6.12 -4.65 -10.27
N ASP A 66 5.27 -4.28 -9.33
CA ASP A 66 3.83 -4.54 -9.40
C ASP A 66 3.17 -3.78 -10.56
N LYS A 67 1.96 -4.20 -10.91
CA LYS A 67 1.18 -3.56 -11.97
C LYS A 67 1.00 -2.07 -11.63
N LEU A 68 1.46 -1.21 -12.53
CA LEU A 68 1.29 0.23 -12.41
C LEU A 68 -0.16 0.58 -12.73
N ASN A 69 -0.84 1.28 -11.83
CA ASN A 69 -2.20 1.76 -12.05
C ASN A 69 -2.17 3.03 -12.92
N LEU A 70 -2.16 2.86 -14.23
CA LEU A 70 -2.22 3.98 -15.18
C LEU A 70 -3.63 4.55 -15.37
N GLU A 71 -4.64 3.84 -14.84
CA GLU A 71 -6.06 4.12 -15.12
C GLU A 71 -6.70 5.11 -14.14
N GLU A 72 -6.06 5.40 -13.01
CA GLU A 72 -6.67 6.16 -11.91
C GLU A 72 -7.05 7.59 -12.29
N ASN A 73 -6.41 8.15 -13.32
CA ASN A 73 -6.61 9.52 -13.79
C ASN A 73 -7.34 9.60 -15.14
N LEU A 74 -7.92 8.49 -15.62
CA LEU A 74 -8.75 8.52 -16.82
C LEU A 74 -9.98 9.40 -16.59
N ASN A 75 -10.25 10.29 -17.54
CA ASN A 75 -11.39 11.22 -17.57
C ASN A 75 -11.46 12.25 -16.41
N LYS A 76 -10.41 12.40 -15.60
CA LYS A 76 -10.35 13.43 -14.56
C LYS A 76 -9.67 14.68 -15.10
N THR A 77 -10.34 15.83 -15.03
CA THR A 77 -9.74 17.14 -15.32
C THR A 77 -9.22 17.76 -14.03
N ILE A 78 -7.92 18.01 -13.96
CA ILE A 78 -7.27 18.61 -12.79
C ILE A 78 -6.86 20.04 -13.15
N LEU A 79 -7.28 21.02 -12.34
CA LEU A 79 -6.83 22.40 -12.46
C LEU A 79 -5.40 22.50 -11.93
N VAL A 80 -4.45 22.84 -12.80
CA VAL A 80 -3.05 23.05 -12.40
C VAL A 80 -2.76 24.55 -12.33
N PRO A 81 -2.25 25.07 -11.19
CA PRO A 81 -1.96 26.49 -11.06
C PRO A 81 -0.83 26.91 -12.01
N TYR A 82 -0.95 28.10 -12.59
CA TYR A 82 0.05 28.67 -13.47
C TYR A 82 1.38 28.82 -12.73
N GLY A 83 2.41 28.06 -13.16
CA GLY A 83 3.72 28.01 -12.52
C GLY A 83 4.00 26.78 -11.64
N ALA A 84 3.04 25.86 -11.47
CA ALA A 84 3.24 24.63 -10.69
C ALA A 84 4.28 23.66 -11.30
N SER A 85 4.52 23.78 -12.61
CA SER A 85 5.57 23.05 -13.31
C SER A 85 6.37 23.99 -14.20
N THR A 86 7.69 23.99 -14.04
CA THR A 86 8.61 24.65 -14.98
C THR A 86 9.20 23.57 -15.89
N GLY A 87 8.68 23.50 -17.11
CA GLY A 87 9.03 22.41 -18.04
C GLY A 87 8.56 21.05 -17.51
N ARG A 88 9.52 20.14 -17.27
CA ARG A 88 9.25 18.80 -16.70
C ARG A 88 9.31 18.75 -15.18
N GLN A 89 9.87 19.77 -14.53
CA GLN A 89 10.09 19.79 -13.10
C GLN A 89 8.89 20.41 -12.37
N GLY A 90 8.43 19.77 -11.31
CA GLY A 90 7.26 20.19 -10.52
C GLY A 90 5.98 19.42 -10.83
N LYS A 91 4.94 19.65 -10.01
CA LYS A 91 3.65 18.93 -10.04
C LYS A 91 2.74 19.53 -11.12
N GLY A 92 3.04 19.21 -12.37
CA GLY A 92 2.21 19.52 -13.54
C GLY A 92 1.12 18.48 -13.81
N VAL A 93 0.47 18.59 -14.97
CA VAL A 93 -0.52 17.62 -15.45
C VAL A 93 0.19 16.32 -15.88
N GLY A 94 -0.23 15.18 -15.34
CA GLY A 94 0.23 13.85 -15.75
C GLY A 94 0.70 12.96 -14.59
N TYR A 95 1.55 11.98 -14.89
CA TYR A 95 2.20 11.12 -13.91
C TYR A 95 3.37 11.85 -13.25
N TYR A 96 3.44 11.83 -11.92
CA TYR A 96 4.48 12.53 -11.17
C TYR A 96 5.40 11.56 -10.44
N CYS A 97 6.72 11.76 -10.56
CA CYS A 97 7.72 11.05 -9.77
C CYS A 97 8.18 11.87 -8.58
N GLU A 98 7.96 11.37 -7.37
CA GLU A 98 8.43 11.99 -6.13
C GLU A 98 9.96 11.95 -6.00
N ALA A 99 10.61 10.88 -6.46
CA ALA A 99 12.06 10.72 -6.35
C ALA A 99 12.85 11.68 -7.25
N CYS A 100 12.32 12.02 -8.42
CA CYS A 100 13.00 12.85 -9.42
C CYS A 100 12.39 14.25 -9.57
N ASN A 101 11.26 14.53 -8.92
CA ASN A 101 10.49 15.77 -9.08
C ASN A 101 10.07 16.09 -10.52
N GLU A 102 9.88 15.06 -11.34
CA GLU A 102 9.52 15.18 -12.75
C GLU A 102 8.07 14.74 -13.02
N THR A 103 7.38 15.46 -13.91
CA THR A 103 6.08 15.06 -14.46
C THR A 103 6.19 14.59 -15.91
N TYR A 104 5.39 13.57 -16.23
CA TYR A 104 5.30 12.93 -17.54
C TYR A 104 3.85 12.91 -18.00
N LYS A 105 3.60 13.36 -19.23
CA LYS A 105 2.25 13.43 -19.81
C LYS A 105 1.81 12.10 -20.42
N ASP A 106 2.75 11.35 -20.98
CA ASP A 106 2.49 10.07 -21.65
C ASP A 106 2.86 8.89 -20.75
N SER A 107 2.14 7.78 -20.87
CA SER A 107 2.40 6.53 -20.15
C SER A 107 3.74 5.88 -20.53
N ASN A 108 4.09 5.88 -21.81
CA ASN A 108 5.37 5.30 -22.27
C ASN A 108 6.55 6.11 -21.72
N SER A 109 6.48 7.43 -21.84
CA SER A 109 7.48 8.35 -21.29
C SER A 109 7.64 8.17 -19.76
N TRP A 110 6.55 7.88 -19.05
CA TRP A 110 6.56 7.58 -17.62
C TRP A 110 7.27 6.25 -17.29
N ILE A 111 6.99 5.19 -18.05
CA ILE A 111 7.64 3.88 -17.88
C ILE A 111 9.14 3.97 -18.18
N ASP A 112 9.50 4.69 -19.25
CA ASP A 112 10.90 4.92 -19.61
C ASP A 112 11.64 5.70 -18.52
N HIS A 113 10.98 6.66 -17.89
CA HIS A 113 11.53 7.38 -16.75
C HIS A 113 11.81 6.44 -15.57
N LEU A 114 10.86 5.61 -15.17
CA LEU A 114 11.03 4.66 -14.07
C LEU A 114 12.18 3.66 -14.34
N ASN A 115 12.44 3.35 -15.61
CA ASN A 115 13.54 2.48 -16.03
C ASN A 115 14.85 3.23 -16.31
N SER A 116 14.83 4.56 -16.29
CA SER A 116 16.00 5.39 -16.57
C SER A 116 17.04 5.28 -15.46
N LYS A 117 18.31 5.41 -15.83
CA LYS A 117 19.43 5.44 -14.87
C LYS A 117 19.34 6.62 -13.89
N GLN A 118 18.65 7.70 -14.26
CA GLN A 118 18.44 8.86 -13.40
C GLN A 118 17.51 8.50 -12.25
N HIS A 119 16.35 7.90 -12.55
CA HIS A 119 15.40 7.46 -11.54
C HIS A 119 16.00 6.41 -10.60
N LEU A 120 16.67 5.40 -11.14
CA LEU A 120 17.28 4.35 -10.35
C LEU A 120 18.40 4.85 -9.43
N ARG A 121 19.13 5.88 -9.84
CA ARG A 121 20.11 6.53 -8.96
C ARG A 121 19.45 7.30 -7.82
N ALA A 122 18.32 7.96 -8.08
CA ALA A 122 17.57 8.65 -7.05
C ALA A 122 16.94 7.67 -6.04
N THR A 123 16.53 6.49 -6.49
CA THR A 123 15.95 5.44 -5.62
C THR A 123 17.00 4.47 -5.04
N ASN A 124 18.29 4.70 -5.28
CA ASN A 124 19.39 3.83 -4.85
C ASN A 124 19.20 2.37 -5.31
N GLN A 125 18.73 2.17 -6.53
CA GLN A 125 18.55 0.86 -7.17
C GLN A 125 19.56 0.64 -8.30
N THR A 126 19.94 -0.61 -8.55
CA THR A 126 20.78 -0.99 -9.69
C THR A 126 20.05 -1.85 -10.73
N LEU A 127 20.36 -1.58 -12.00
CA LEU A 127 19.97 -2.41 -13.15
C LEU A 127 20.67 -3.78 -13.19
N ARG A 128 21.56 -4.07 -12.23
CA ARG A 128 22.30 -5.33 -12.22
C ARG A 128 21.37 -6.42 -11.72
N GLN A 129 21.02 -7.36 -12.59
CA GLN A 129 20.24 -8.53 -12.24
C GLN A 129 21.14 -9.68 -11.79
N GLU A 130 20.68 -10.45 -10.81
CA GLU A 130 21.32 -11.70 -10.40
C GLU A 130 21.03 -12.83 -11.39
N ARG A 131 21.93 -13.82 -11.44
CA ARG A 131 21.72 -15.01 -12.26
C ARG A 131 20.80 -15.97 -11.52
N ALA A 132 19.73 -16.40 -12.19
CA ALA A 132 18.77 -17.33 -11.60
C ALA A 132 19.40 -18.69 -11.30
N THR A 133 19.05 -19.27 -10.15
CA THR A 133 19.42 -20.64 -9.78
C THR A 133 18.36 -21.66 -10.23
N LEU A 134 18.69 -22.96 -10.18
CA LEU A 134 17.73 -24.03 -10.51
C LEU A 134 16.51 -24.02 -9.56
N GLU A 135 16.71 -23.66 -8.30
CA GLU A 135 15.64 -23.58 -7.30
C GLU A 135 14.66 -22.45 -7.63
N ASP A 136 15.16 -21.30 -8.07
CA ASP A 136 14.34 -20.15 -8.44
C ASP A 136 13.46 -20.47 -9.65
N VAL A 137 14.01 -21.21 -10.62
CA VAL A 137 13.26 -21.67 -11.80
C VAL A 137 12.14 -22.63 -11.37
N ARG A 138 12.41 -23.58 -10.48
CA ARG A 138 11.39 -24.51 -9.96
C ARG A 138 10.27 -23.76 -9.22
N LYS A 139 10.63 -22.81 -8.34
CA LYS A 139 9.66 -21.94 -7.63
C LYS A 139 8.81 -21.13 -8.61
N ARG A 140 9.44 -20.55 -9.64
CA ARG A 140 8.74 -19.76 -10.66
C ARG A 140 7.77 -20.60 -11.49
N LEU A 141 8.17 -21.81 -11.89
CA LEU A 141 7.30 -22.73 -12.63
C LEU A 141 6.11 -23.20 -11.78
N ALA A 142 6.32 -23.47 -10.50
CA ALA A 142 5.23 -23.80 -9.57
C ALA A 142 4.25 -22.63 -9.43
N TRP A 143 4.75 -21.41 -9.27
CA TRP A 143 3.92 -20.21 -9.22
C TRP A 143 3.11 -19.99 -10.50
N LEU A 144 3.72 -20.15 -11.68
CA LEU A 144 3.03 -20.05 -12.97
C LEU A 144 1.93 -21.11 -13.11
N ARG A 145 2.20 -22.36 -12.69
CA ARG A 145 1.20 -23.43 -12.70
C ARG A 145 0.00 -23.08 -11.83
N ASN A 146 0.23 -22.59 -10.61
CA ASN A 146 -0.84 -22.17 -9.71
C ASN A 146 -1.65 -21.02 -10.32
N LYS A 147 -0.97 -20.02 -10.87
CA LYS A 147 -1.63 -18.89 -11.52
C LYS A 147 -2.50 -19.33 -12.71
N MET A 148 -2.03 -20.25 -13.54
CA MET A 148 -2.83 -20.81 -14.63
C MET A 148 -4.04 -21.60 -14.13
N VAL A 149 -3.89 -22.35 -13.03
CA VAL A 149 -5.02 -23.05 -12.40
C VAL A 149 -6.03 -22.05 -11.85
N ASP A 150 -5.60 -20.97 -11.23
CA ASP A 150 -6.49 -19.94 -10.69
C ASP A 150 -7.21 -19.17 -11.81
N GLU A 151 -6.51 -18.80 -12.88
CA GLU A 151 -7.11 -18.20 -14.08
C GLU A 151 -8.14 -19.15 -14.73
N LYS A 152 -7.86 -20.46 -14.80
CA LYS A 152 -8.81 -21.47 -15.28
C LYS A 152 -10.02 -21.58 -14.38
N LYS A 153 -9.87 -21.69 -13.06
CA LYS A 153 -10.98 -21.67 -12.11
C LYS A 153 -11.83 -20.42 -12.30
N HIS A 154 -11.21 -19.24 -12.37
CA HIS A 154 -11.92 -17.98 -12.60
C HIS A 154 -12.71 -17.96 -13.91
N SER A 155 -12.20 -18.60 -14.97
CA SER A 155 -12.90 -18.76 -16.25
C SER A 155 -13.99 -19.83 -16.23
N GLU A 156 -13.80 -20.91 -15.48
CA GLU A 156 -14.75 -22.02 -15.32
C GLU A 156 -15.99 -21.60 -14.53
N PHE A 157 -15.82 -20.67 -13.57
CA PHE A 157 -16.92 -19.94 -12.91
C PHE A 157 -17.64 -18.98 -13.89
N SER A 158 -18.14 -19.53 -14.99
CA SER A 158 -19.29 -19.04 -15.75
C SER A 158 -20.40 -18.62 -14.78
N LEU A 159 -21.10 -17.53 -15.11
CA LEU A 159 -22.12 -16.93 -14.24
C LEU A 159 -23.15 -17.96 -13.75
N SER A 160 -23.45 -18.96 -14.58
CA SER A 160 -24.32 -20.11 -14.27
C SER A 160 -23.82 -20.95 -13.11
N GLN A 161 -22.52 -21.26 -13.04
CA GLN A 161 -21.93 -22.02 -11.93
C GLN A 161 -21.93 -21.21 -10.62
N ARG A 162 -21.70 -19.90 -10.67
CA ARG A 162 -21.81 -19.05 -9.47
C ARG A 162 -23.23 -18.94 -8.95
N ILE A 163 -24.22 -18.95 -9.85
CA ILE A 163 -25.64 -18.93 -9.49
C ILE A 163 -26.03 -20.27 -8.86
N SER A 164 -25.62 -21.40 -9.44
CA SER A 164 -25.95 -22.72 -8.91
C SER A 164 -25.27 -23.00 -7.56
N GLU A 165 -24.02 -22.56 -7.37
CA GLU A 165 -23.32 -22.67 -6.08
C GLU A 165 -24.00 -21.85 -4.98
N LYS A 166 -24.42 -20.61 -5.28
CA LYS A 166 -25.19 -19.79 -4.34
C LYS A 166 -26.52 -20.43 -3.98
N GLN A 167 -27.25 -20.95 -4.97
CA GLN A 167 -28.52 -21.66 -4.74
C GLN A 167 -28.32 -22.91 -3.88
N ALA A 168 -27.26 -23.69 -4.11
CA ALA A 168 -26.94 -24.88 -3.31
C ALA A 168 -26.57 -24.52 -1.85
N MET A 169 -25.85 -23.40 -1.64
CA MET A 169 -25.54 -22.90 -0.31
C MET A 169 -26.80 -22.41 0.44
N GLU A 170 -27.68 -21.67 -0.22
CA GLU A 170 -28.97 -21.25 0.34
C GLU A 170 -29.87 -22.45 0.67
N GLU A 171 -29.86 -23.49 -0.16
CA GLU A 171 -30.65 -24.70 0.09
C GLU A 171 -30.12 -25.49 1.31
N LYS A 172 -28.79 -25.57 1.46
CA LYS A 172 -28.15 -26.18 2.65
C LYS A 172 -28.48 -25.39 3.90
N GLU A 173 -28.36 -24.06 3.88
CA GLU A 173 -28.73 -23.21 5.02
C GLU A 173 -30.22 -23.36 5.36
N ARG A 174 -31.09 -23.46 4.35
CA ARG A 174 -32.53 -23.72 4.54
C ARG A 174 -32.79 -25.09 5.17
N LYS A 175 -32.04 -26.13 4.78
CA LYS A 175 -32.11 -27.48 5.38
C LYS A 175 -31.63 -27.45 6.83
N GLU A 176 -30.49 -26.85 7.12
CA GLU A 176 -29.98 -26.69 8.48
C GLU A 176 -30.95 -25.88 9.36
N ARG A 177 -31.57 -24.82 8.83
CA ARG A 177 -32.58 -24.04 9.56
C ARG A 177 -33.84 -24.86 9.84
N LYS A 178 -34.24 -25.75 8.92
CA LYS A 178 -35.36 -26.70 9.13
C LYS A 178 -34.99 -27.76 10.17
N GLU A 179 -33.77 -28.28 10.14
CA GLU A 179 -33.27 -29.26 11.11
C GLU A 179 -33.16 -28.65 12.51
N LYS A 180 -32.57 -27.46 12.65
CA LYS A 180 -32.55 -26.69 13.91
C LYS A 180 -33.95 -26.43 14.45
N LYS A 181 -34.93 -26.13 13.59
CA LYS A 181 -36.34 -25.99 13.99
C LYS A 181 -36.97 -27.33 14.43
N LYS A 182 -36.64 -28.43 13.77
CA LYS A 182 -37.11 -29.78 14.15
C LYS A 182 -36.52 -30.23 15.48
N MET A 183 -35.22 -30.02 15.70
CA MET A 183 -34.55 -30.32 16.98
C MET A 183 -35.17 -29.52 18.13
N ARG A 184 -35.36 -28.20 17.94
CA ARG A 184 -36.07 -27.35 18.92
C ARG A 184 -37.51 -27.81 19.22
N ARG A 185 -38.23 -28.35 18.23
CA ARG A 185 -39.58 -28.91 18.45
C ARG A 185 -39.54 -30.22 19.22
N LYS A 186 -38.56 -31.09 18.94
CA LYS A 186 -38.36 -32.34 19.68
C LYS A 186 -37.94 -32.09 21.13
N GLU A 187 -37.05 -31.13 21.37
CA GLU A 187 -36.66 -30.70 22.73
C GLU A 187 -37.86 -30.17 23.51
N LYS A 188 -38.69 -29.31 22.89
CA LYS A 188 -39.92 -28.83 23.53
C LYS A 188 -40.94 -29.94 23.79
N ALA A 189 -41.09 -30.89 22.88
CA ALA A 189 -41.99 -32.03 23.08
C ALA A 189 -41.48 -33.00 24.16
N CYS A 190 -40.16 -33.19 24.28
CA CYS A 190 -39.56 -33.96 25.37
C CYS A 190 -39.75 -33.25 26.72
N TYR A 191 -39.59 -31.93 26.75
CA TYR A 191 -39.82 -31.14 27.95
C TYR A 191 -41.28 -31.21 28.42
N VAL A 192 -42.24 -31.05 27.50
CA VAL A 192 -43.68 -31.18 27.81
C VAL A 192 -44.05 -32.60 28.24
N LYS A 193 -43.47 -33.64 27.62
CA LYS A 193 -43.69 -35.03 28.07
C LYS A 193 -43.10 -35.31 29.45
N ASN A 194 -41.93 -34.78 29.77
CA ASN A 194 -41.35 -34.93 31.09
C ASN A 194 -42.17 -34.19 32.16
N GLU A 195 -42.77 -33.04 31.83
CA GLU A 195 -43.71 -32.34 32.72
C GLU A 195 -45.03 -33.12 32.87
N GLU A 196 -45.57 -33.70 31.78
CA GLU A 196 -46.79 -34.54 31.83
C GLU A 196 -46.58 -35.88 32.56
N GLU A 197 -45.43 -36.54 32.40
CA GLU A 197 -45.07 -37.78 33.12
C GLU A 197 -44.86 -37.49 34.62
N SER A 198 -44.27 -36.34 34.99
CA SER A 198 -44.13 -35.94 36.39
C SER A 198 -45.45 -35.62 37.10
N ILE A 199 -46.52 -35.28 36.36
CA ILE A 199 -47.85 -34.97 36.91
C ILE A 199 -48.76 -36.22 36.91
N GLN A 200 -48.56 -37.14 35.98
CA GLN A 200 -49.34 -38.38 35.90
C GLN A 200 -48.90 -39.45 36.90
N ASP A 201 -47.61 -39.54 37.24
CA ASP A 201 -47.13 -40.53 38.21
C ASP A 201 -47.58 -40.22 39.65
N ASP A 202 -47.63 -38.94 40.04
CA ASP A 202 -48.13 -38.53 41.38
C ASP A 202 -49.66 -38.70 41.51
N SER A 203 -50.43 -38.42 40.45
CA SER A 203 -51.89 -38.55 40.49
C SER A 203 -52.37 -39.99 40.30
N MET A 204 -51.70 -40.80 39.48
CA MET A 204 -52.01 -42.23 39.30
C MET A 204 -51.65 -43.06 40.53
N ALA A 205 -50.54 -42.75 41.21
CA ALA A 205 -50.16 -43.39 42.48
C ALA A 205 -51.17 -43.09 43.60
N GLN A 206 -51.79 -41.90 43.59
CA GLN A 206 -52.80 -41.50 44.57
C GLN A 206 -54.21 -42.08 44.26
N ILE A 207 -54.56 -42.28 42.99
CA ILE A 207 -55.83 -42.91 42.57
C ILE A 207 -55.79 -44.44 42.72
N MET A 208 -54.62 -45.07 42.58
CA MET A 208 -54.44 -46.52 42.69
C MET A 208 -54.06 -47.03 44.11
N GLY A 209 -54.09 -46.17 45.13
CA GLY A 209 -54.09 -46.60 46.54
C GLY A 209 -52.82 -47.28 47.05
N PHE A 210 -51.65 -47.07 46.42
CA PHE A 210 -50.37 -47.70 46.84
C PHE A 210 -49.54 -46.88 47.84
N GLY A 211 -50.05 -45.74 48.30
CA GLY A 211 -49.29 -44.78 49.12
C GLY A 211 -49.66 -44.74 50.60
N SER A 212 -49.65 -45.86 51.33
CA SER A 212 -49.34 -45.94 52.78
C SER A 212 -49.59 -47.35 53.35
N PHE A 213 -48.57 -48.21 53.33
CA PHE A 213 -48.49 -49.37 54.23
C PHE A 213 -47.16 -49.26 55.00
N GLU A 214 -47.15 -48.37 55.99
CA GLU A 214 -46.08 -48.30 56.99
C GLU A 214 -46.20 -49.50 57.94
N SER A 215 -45.29 -50.46 57.78
CA SER A 215 -44.98 -51.44 58.81
C SER A 215 -44.15 -50.77 59.92
N THR A 216 -44.58 -50.83 61.17
CA THR A 216 -43.70 -51.04 62.34
C THR A 216 -44.53 -51.29 63.61
N LYS A 217 -43.98 -52.17 64.46
CA LYS A 217 -44.55 -52.73 65.69
C LYS A 217 -44.68 -51.70 66.82
N VAL A 218 -45.59 -52.05 67.73
CA VAL A 218 -45.87 -51.57 69.11
C VAL A 218 -46.99 -50.54 69.20
#